data_AF-A0A7W3WQ02-F1
#
_entry.id   AF-A0A7W3WQ02-F1
#
_cell.length_a   1.000
_cell.length_b   1.000
_cell.length_c   1.000
_cell.angle_alpha   90.00
_cell.angle_beta   90.00
_cell.angle_gamma   90.00
#
_symmetry.space_group_name_H-M   'P 1'
#
loop_
_entity.id
_entity.type
_entity.pdbx_description
1 polymer ?
#
loop_
_entity_poly.entity_id
_entity_poly.type
_entity_poly.pdbx_seq_one_letter_code
_entity_poly.pdbx_strand_id
1 'polypeptide(L)'
;EELLVRWWQLAAWLPVRPVGAPDADPAAWPEGAPAASRTALAERVRLLPYLDTQGELAVSGGTPVARPVWWHSPGDRLSRECEDAFAVGDAFLVAPVLEPGCVERRLRLPHGWWYDVATGVAHRGPGRLVVPVVRDRLPVFVRAGAVVPVSDGGGGVVLEVWRPRAGRTGSGALYVPGSGGSGASADVVRLVSRLSGGEVMVTREDGEAVEWPVRVRGEAW
;
A
#
# COMPACT_ATOMS: atom_id res chain seq x y z
N GLU A 1 -10.56 -23.15 8.10
CA GLU A 1 -9.19 -22.56 8.07
C GLU A 1 -9.01 -21.52 6.96
N GLU A 2 -9.32 -21.84 5.69
CA GLU A 2 -9.17 -20.89 4.57
C GLU A 2 -9.85 -19.53 4.82
N LEU A 3 -11.11 -19.54 5.27
CA LEU A 3 -11.84 -18.31 5.62
C LEU A 3 -11.07 -17.43 6.60
N LEU A 4 -10.48 -18.02 7.64
CA LEU A 4 -9.70 -17.29 8.64
C LEU A 4 -8.43 -16.66 8.04
N VAL A 5 -7.74 -17.40 7.16
CA VAL A 5 -6.58 -16.86 6.42
C VAL A 5 -6.99 -15.68 5.54
N ARG A 6 -8.07 -15.83 4.76
CA ARG A 6 -8.56 -14.76 3.87
C ARG A 6 -9.05 -13.54 4.65
N TRP A 7 -9.68 -13.75 5.80
CA TRP A 7 -10.06 -12.69 6.72
C TRP A 7 -8.85 -11.89 7.20
N TRP A 8 -7.81 -12.55 7.72
CA TRP A 8 -6.61 -11.85 8.19
C TRP A 8 -5.84 -11.15 7.07
N GLN A 9 -5.79 -11.77 5.89
CA GLN A 9 -5.27 -11.14 4.69
C GLN A 9 -5.98 -9.84 4.37
N LEU A 10 -7.32 -9.83 4.30
CA LEU A 10 -8.09 -8.61 4.10
C LEU A 10 -7.87 -7.59 5.23
N ALA A 11 -7.99 -8.06 6.48
CA ALA A 11 -7.94 -7.24 7.68
C ALA A 11 -6.61 -6.49 7.84
N ALA A 12 -5.51 -7.06 7.34
CA ALA A 12 -4.20 -6.40 7.30
C ALA A 12 -4.21 -5.07 6.54
N TRP A 13 -5.11 -4.90 5.57
CA TRP A 13 -5.19 -3.73 4.68
C TRP A 13 -6.32 -2.76 5.03
N LEU A 14 -7.15 -3.07 6.03
CA LEU A 14 -8.23 -2.17 6.44
C LEU A 14 -7.69 -0.98 7.24
N PRO A 15 -8.34 0.21 7.17
CA PRO A 15 -7.89 1.41 7.89
C PRO A 15 -7.85 1.21 9.41
N VAL A 16 -8.88 0.56 9.94
CA VAL A 16 -9.02 0.32 11.38
C VAL A 16 -8.27 -0.95 11.75
N ARG A 17 -7.55 -0.91 12.88
CA ARG A 17 -6.99 -2.12 13.49
C ARG A 17 -8.13 -3.14 13.69
N PRO A 18 -8.02 -4.37 13.16
CA PRO A 18 -9.06 -5.36 13.32
C PRO A 18 -9.30 -5.67 14.80
N VAL A 19 -10.56 -5.71 15.23
CA VAL A 19 -10.92 -6.13 16.60
C VAL A 19 -10.43 -7.56 16.83
N GLY A 20 -9.73 -7.78 17.94
CA GLY A 20 -9.12 -9.08 18.24
C GLY A 20 -7.84 -9.39 17.46
N ALA A 21 -7.32 -8.45 16.65
CA ALA A 21 -5.91 -8.50 16.26
C ALA A 21 -5.09 -8.49 17.55
N PRO A 22 -4.20 -9.48 17.76
CA PRO A 22 -3.22 -9.41 18.84
C PRO A 22 -2.49 -8.09 18.75
N ASP A 23 -1.91 -7.64 19.86
CA ASP A 23 -1.08 -6.46 19.82
C ASP A 23 -0.04 -6.60 18.70
N ALA A 24 0.48 -5.47 18.21
CA ALA A 24 1.38 -5.43 17.05
C ALA A 24 2.65 -6.30 17.20
N ASP A 25 2.80 -7.01 18.31
CA ASP A 25 3.70 -8.12 18.55
C ASP A 25 3.15 -9.46 17.97
N PRO A 26 3.75 -9.97 16.89
CA PRO A 26 3.45 -11.31 16.36
C PRO A 26 3.67 -12.44 17.38
N ALA A 27 4.42 -12.21 18.47
CA ALA A 27 4.63 -13.18 19.55
C ALA A 27 3.41 -13.33 20.47
N ALA A 28 2.46 -12.38 20.45
CA ALA A 28 1.21 -12.48 21.22
C ALA A 28 0.16 -13.41 20.57
N TRP A 29 0.50 -14.06 19.45
CA TRP A 29 -0.39 -14.95 18.71
C TRP A 29 -0.46 -16.33 19.35
N PRO A 30 -1.66 -16.93 19.48
CA PRO A 30 -1.77 -18.31 19.96
C PRO A 30 -0.93 -19.27 19.11
N GLU A 31 -0.23 -20.20 19.76
CA GLU A 31 0.39 -21.34 19.06
C GLU A 31 -0.68 -22.03 18.19
N GLY A 32 -0.45 -22.10 16.88
CA GLY A 32 -1.37 -22.74 15.93
C GLY A 32 -2.08 -21.81 14.93
N ALA A 33 -1.88 -20.49 14.98
CA ALA A 33 -2.37 -19.62 13.91
C ALA A 33 -1.78 -20.02 12.54
N PRO A 34 -2.56 -19.98 11.43
CA PRO A 34 -2.02 -20.28 10.11
C PRO A 34 -0.86 -19.35 9.74
N ALA A 35 0.21 -19.89 9.15
CA ALA A 35 1.40 -19.11 8.79
C ALA A 35 1.08 -17.91 7.90
N ALA A 36 0.18 -18.09 6.91
CA ALA A 36 -0.29 -17.03 6.03
C ALA A 36 -0.94 -15.84 6.77
N SER A 37 -1.60 -16.10 7.91
CA SER A 37 -2.20 -15.03 8.73
C SER A 37 -1.12 -14.19 9.42
N ARG A 38 -0.03 -14.82 9.89
CA ARG A 38 1.13 -14.10 10.46
C ARG A 38 1.81 -13.25 9.40
N THR A 39 1.99 -13.77 8.20
CA THR A 39 2.57 -13.01 7.06
C THR A 39 1.76 -11.76 6.75
N ALA A 40 0.43 -11.87 6.68
CA ALA A 40 -0.44 -10.72 6.41
C ALA A 40 -0.27 -9.60 7.44
N LEU A 41 -0.10 -9.96 8.71
CA LEU A 41 0.03 -8.96 9.78
C LEU A 41 1.43 -8.41 9.94
N ALA A 42 2.46 -9.21 9.69
CA ALA A 42 3.81 -8.68 9.55
C ALA A 42 3.86 -7.59 8.46
N GLU A 43 3.14 -7.79 7.36
CA GLU A 43 3.02 -6.76 6.31
C GLU A 43 2.24 -5.52 6.82
N ARG A 44 1.18 -5.70 7.60
CA ARG A 44 0.49 -4.56 8.25
C ARG A 44 1.43 -3.78 9.15
N VAL A 45 2.19 -4.45 10.04
CA VAL A 45 3.13 -3.80 10.96
C VAL A 45 4.18 -3.02 10.17
N ARG A 46 4.73 -3.63 9.11
CA ARG A 46 5.65 -2.97 8.20
C ARG A 46 5.05 -1.73 7.53
N LEU A 47 3.76 -1.75 7.19
CA LEU A 47 3.06 -0.64 6.54
C LEU A 47 2.47 0.38 7.52
N LEU A 48 2.67 0.26 8.84
CA LEU A 48 2.13 1.22 9.81
C LEU A 48 2.49 2.68 9.47
N PRO A 49 3.75 3.04 9.11
CA PRO A 49 4.06 4.43 8.74
C PRO A 49 3.22 4.96 7.58
N TYR A 50 2.94 4.11 6.57
CA TYR A 50 2.04 4.47 5.47
C TYR A 50 0.59 4.61 5.95
N LEU A 51 0.08 3.64 6.72
CA LEU A 51 -1.29 3.65 7.21
C LEU A 51 -1.56 4.84 8.16
N ASP A 52 -0.62 5.16 9.04
CA ASP A 52 -0.68 6.31 9.94
C ASP A 52 -0.66 7.61 9.13
N THR A 53 0.18 7.70 8.10
CA THR A 53 0.18 8.84 7.17
C THR A 53 -1.17 9.00 6.48
N GLN A 54 -1.78 7.91 6.00
CA GLN A 54 -3.12 8.00 5.39
C GLN A 54 -4.19 8.37 6.41
N GLY A 55 -4.06 7.92 7.67
CA GLY A 55 -4.92 8.32 8.78
C GLY A 55 -4.86 9.82 9.04
N GLU A 56 -3.66 10.38 9.11
CA GLU A 56 -3.45 11.82 9.30
C GLU A 56 -4.02 12.63 8.14
N LEU A 57 -3.81 12.17 6.89
CA LEU A 57 -4.43 12.78 5.70
C LEU A 57 -5.96 12.71 5.72
N ALA A 58 -6.53 11.66 6.31
CA ALA A 58 -7.98 11.55 6.48
C ALA A 58 -8.52 12.53 7.52
N VAL A 59 -7.81 12.70 8.63
CA VAL A 59 -8.18 13.65 9.70
C VAL A 59 -8.05 15.10 9.22
N SER A 60 -6.93 15.45 8.60
CA SER A 60 -6.62 16.83 8.19
C SER A 60 -7.32 17.26 6.90
N GLY A 61 -7.47 16.34 5.93
CA GLY A 61 -7.95 16.65 4.58
C GLY A 61 -9.25 15.96 4.18
N GLY A 62 -9.86 15.16 5.05
CA GLY A 62 -11.11 14.44 4.76
C GLY A 62 -11.01 13.34 3.71
N THR A 63 -9.81 12.97 3.28
CA THR A 63 -9.62 11.92 2.26
C THR A 63 -9.59 10.55 2.92
N PRO A 64 -10.54 9.63 2.63
CA PRO A 64 -10.61 8.35 3.33
C PRO A 64 -9.39 7.47 3.02
N VAL A 65 -9.00 6.63 3.98
CA VAL A 65 -7.88 5.68 3.84
C VAL A 65 -8.25 4.57 2.85
N ALA A 66 -9.40 3.92 3.03
CA ALA A 66 -9.92 2.97 2.06
C ALA A 66 -10.82 3.70 1.05
N ARG A 67 -10.49 3.56 -0.23
CA ARG A 67 -11.13 4.29 -1.33
C ARG A 67 -11.69 3.30 -2.36
N PRO A 68 -12.83 3.61 -2.99
CA PRO A 68 -13.31 2.79 -4.09
C PRO A 68 -12.35 2.86 -5.30
N VAL A 69 -12.29 1.82 -6.11
CA VAL A 69 -11.33 1.71 -7.24
C VAL A 69 -11.44 2.87 -8.23
N TRP A 70 -12.66 3.35 -8.49
CA TRP A 70 -12.91 4.48 -9.38
C TRP A 70 -12.34 5.81 -8.87
N TRP A 71 -11.90 5.92 -7.61
CA TRP A 71 -11.29 7.14 -7.06
C TRP A 71 -10.04 7.57 -7.84
N HIS A 72 -9.25 6.59 -8.31
CA HIS A 72 -8.07 6.84 -9.14
C HIS A 72 -8.38 7.14 -10.61
N SER A 73 -9.59 6.83 -11.06
CA SER A 73 -9.99 7.00 -12.46
C SER A 73 -11.49 7.31 -12.54
N PRO A 74 -11.95 8.51 -12.11
CA PRO A 74 -13.38 8.82 -12.02
C PRO A 74 -14.13 8.74 -13.36
N GLY A 75 -13.40 8.89 -14.47
CA GLY A 75 -13.90 8.73 -15.83
C GLY A 75 -14.05 7.28 -16.31
N ASP A 76 -13.44 6.29 -15.65
CA ASP A 76 -13.66 4.88 -15.98
C ASP A 76 -14.97 4.40 -15.37
N ARG A 77 -16.01 4.34 -16.19
CA ARG A 77 -17.34 3.87 -15.79
C ARG A 77 -17.31 2.44 -15.25
N LEU A 78 -16.48 1.57 -15.83
CA LEU A 78 -16.41 0.17 -15.43
C LEU A 78 -15.74 -0.01 -14.05
N SER A 79 -14.89 0.93 -13.62
CA SER A 79 -14.36 0.93 -12.25
C SER A 79 -15.41 1.26 -11.19
N ARG A 80 -16.57 1.79 -11.58
CA ARG A 80 -17.69 2.06 -10.66
C ARG A 80 -18.46 0.80 -10.28
N GLU A 81 -18.38 -0.23 -11.12
CA GLU A 81 -18.97 -1.56 -10.90
C GLU A 81 -18.06 -2.47 -10.04
N CYS A 82 -16.89 -1.97 -9.62
CA CYS A 82 -15.95 -2.74 -8.82
C CYS A 82 -16.34 -2.72 -7.35
N GLU A 83 -16.88 -3.83 -6.86
CA GLU A 83 -17.34 -4.01 -5.48
C GLU A 83 -16.41 -4.90 -4.64
N ASP A 84 -15.45 -5.57 -5.28
CA ASP A 84 -14.64 -6.64 -4.69
C ASP A 84 -13.15 -6.29 -4.55
N ALA A 85 -12.80 -5.02 -4.74
CA ALA A 85 -11.46 -4.46 -4.57
C ALA A 85 -11.55 -3.00 -4.11
N PHE A 86 -10.49 -2.50 -3.48
CA PHE A 86 -10.42 -1.14 -2.98
C PHE A 86 -8.99 -0.61 -3.00
N ALA A 87 -8.82 0.70 -3.08
CA ALA A 87 -7.54 1.34 -2.90
C ALA A 87 -7.27 1.64 -1.42
N VAL A 88 -6.02 1.52 -1.00
CA VAL A 88 -5.56 1.95 0.32
C VAL A 88 -4.62 3.13 0.12
N GLY A 89 -5.08 4.30 0.53
CA GLY A 89 -4.45 5.57 0.25
C GLY A 89 -4.34 5.84 -1.25
N ASP A 90 -3.23 6.42 -1.69
CA ASP A 90 -2.98 6.76 -3.09
C ASP A 90 -2.02 5.77 -3.81
N ALA A 91 -1.43 4.84 -3.06
CA ALA A 91 -0.41 3.92 -3.55
C ALA A 91 -0.96 2.55 -3.93
N PHE A 92 -1.84 1.94 -3.11
CA PHE A 92 -2.17 0.52 -3.22
C PHE A 92 -3.57 0.26 -3.75
N LEU A 93 -3.71 -0.84 -4.49
CA LEU A 93 -4.96 -1.48 -4.88
C LEU A 93 -4.97 -2.90 -4.30
N VAL A 94 -5.97 -3.20 -3.47
CA VAL A 94 -6.12 -4.45 -2.73
C VAL A 94 -7.31 -5.21 -3.31
N ALA A 95 -7.07 -6.44 -3.77
CA ALA A 95 -8.08 -7.31 -4.38
C ALA A 95 -8.22 -8.61 -3.58
N PRO A 96 -8.99 -8.63 -2.49
CA PRO A 96 -9.15 -9.80 -1.63
C PRO A 96 -9.77 -10.99 -2.38
N VAL A 97 -9.54 -12.19 -1.85
CA VAL A 97 -10.18 -13.44 -2.29
C VAL A 97 -11.36 -13.71 -1.37
N LEU A 98 -12.58 -13.64 -1.92
CA LEU A 98 -13.82 -13.69 -1.16
C LEU A 98 -14.61 -15.00 -1.34
N GLU A 99 -14.23 -15.81 -2.33
CA GLU A 99 -14.89 -17.07 -2.66
C GLU A 99 -14.06 -18.28 -2.17
N PRO A 100 -14.68 -19.28 -1.50
CA PRO A 100 -13.99 -20.50 -1.08
C PRO A 100 -13.42 -21.30 -2.26
N GLY A 101 -12.19 -21.82 -2.12
CA GLY A 101 -11.58 -22.67 -3.14
C GLY A 101 -11.21 -21.94 -4.45
N CYS A 102 -11.23 -20.61 -4.44
CA CYS A 102 -10.86 -19.79 -5.59
C CYS A 102 -9.37 -20.01 -5.95
N VAL A 103 -9.10 -20.34 -7.22
CA VAL A 103 -7.75 -20.58 -7.76
C VAL A 103 -7.21 -19.42 -8.58
N GLU A 104 -8.08 -18.50 -9.01
CA GLU A 104 -7.75 -17.33 -9.82
C GLU A 104 -8.60 -16.13 -9.44
N ARG A 105 -7.98 -14.96 -9.32
CA ARG A 105 -8.67 -13.69 -9.02
C ARG A 105 -8.71 -12.83 -10.27
N ARG A 106 -9.92 -12.44 -10.70
CA ARG A 106 -10.15 -11.52 -11.82
C ARG A 106 -10.43 -10.12 -11.30
N LEU A 107 -9.52 -9.17 -11.50
CA LEU A 107 -9.66 -7.80 -11.01
C LEU A 107 -9.56 -6.78 -12.14
N ARG A 108 -9.95 -5.54 -11.86
CA ARG A 108 -9.78 -4.41 -12.77
C ARG A 108 -8.72 -3.45 -12.23
N LEU A 109 -7.70 -3.18 -13.03
CA LEU A 109 -6.72 -2.14 -12.72
C LEU A 109 -7.26 -0.77 -13.16
N PRO A 110 -7.16 0.27 -12.32
CA PRO A 110 -7.38 1.66 -12.74
C PRO A 110 -6.38 2.13 -13.79
N HIS A 111 -6.62 3.29 -14.39
CA HIS A 111 -5.66 3.91 -15.31
C HIS A 111 -4.29 4.11 -14.63
N GLY A 112 -3.23 3.72 -15.34
CA GLY A 112 -1.86 3.85 -14.87
C GLY A 112 -1.09 2.53 -15.00
N TRP A 113 0.07 2.49 -14.35
CA TRP A 113 0.85 1.27 -14.23
C TRP A 113 0.89 0.84 -12.78
N TRP A 114 0.74 -0.46 -12.57
CA TRP A 114 0.57 -1.08 -11.27
C TRP A 114 1.48 -2.28 -11.16
N TYR A 115 2.38 -2.27 -10.19
CA TYR A 115 3.23 -3.41 -9.88
C TYR A 115 2.49 -4.39 -8.98
N ASP A 116 2.54 -5.68 -9.27
CA ASP A 116 2.21 -6.70 -8.28
C ASP A 116 3.26 -6.61 -7.15
N VAL A 117 2.80 -6.35 -5.91
CA VAL A 117 3.67 -6.12 -4.76
C VAL A 117 4.62 -7.30 -4.51
N ALA A 118 4.16 -8.50 -4.83
CA ALA A 118 4.81 -9.73 -4.47
C ALA A 118 5.74 -10.27 -5.56
N THR A 119 5.48 -9.96 -6.84
CA THR A 119 6.37 -10.35 -7.95
C THR A 119 7.24 -9.22 -8.46
N GLY A 120 6.85 -7.96 -8.24
CA GLY A 120 7.53 -6.80 -8.82
C GLY A 120 7.25 -6.59 -10.31
N VAL A 121 6.39 -7.42 -10.92
CA VAL A 121 6.01 -7.32 -12.32
C VAL A 121 4.97 -6.21 -12.50
N ALA A 122 5.14 -5.40 -13.55
CA ALA A 122 4.24 -4.30 -13.84
C ALA A 122 3.10 -4.68 -14.79
N HIS A 123 1.91 -4.19 -14.51
CA HIS A 123 0.71 -4.35 -15.31
C HIS A 123 0.13 -2.99 -15.69
N ARG A 124 -0.34 -2.86 -16.94
CA ARG A 124 -0.95 -1.63 -17.44
C ARG A 124 -2.46 -1.67 -17.23
N GLY A 125 -3.00 -0.60 -16.65
CA GLY A 125 -4.42 -0.29 -16.68
C GLY A 125 -4.75 0.90 -17.59
N PRO A 126 -6.04 1.19 -17.85
CA PRO A 126 -7.19 0.47 -17.31
C PRO A 126 -7.41 -0.88 -18.02
N GLY A 127 -7.82 -1.91 -17.29
CA GLY A 127 -8.02 -3.24 -17.89
C GLY A 127 -8.32 -4.33 -16.89
N ARG A 128 -8.75 -5.49 -17.41
CA ARG A 128 -8.90 -6.71 -16.59
C ARG A 128 -7.55 -7.40 -16.46
N LEU A 129 -7.28 -7.91 -15.26
CA LEU A 129 -6.13 -8.75 -14.96
C LEU A 129 -6.63 -10.01 -14.25
N VAL A 130 -6.05 -11.15 -14.62
CA VAL A 130 -6.29 -12.43 -13.93
C VAL A 130 -4.98 -12.84 -13.28
N VAL A 131 -5.01 -13.14 -11.99
CA VAL A 131 -3.84 -13.57 -11.23
C VAL A 131 -4.11 -14.86 -10.48
N PRO A 132 -3.12 -15.74 -10.30
CA PRO A 132 -3.28 -16.95 -9.51
C PRO A 132 -3.55 -16.59 -8.05
N VAL A 133 -4.46 -17.34 -7.43
CA VAL A 133 -4.70 -17.27 -5.99
C VAL A 133 -3.78 -18.28 -5.31
N VAL A 134 -2.90 -17.75 -4.45
CA VAL A 134 -2.07 -18.57 -3.57
C VAL A 134 -2.56 -18.44 -2.12
N ARG A 135 -2.21 -19.41 -1.28
CA ARG A 135 -2.62 -19.40 0.13
C ARG A 135 -1.99 -18.26 0.91
N ASP A 136 -0.71 -17.97 0.65
CA ASP A 136 0.12 -17.19 1.57
C ASP A 136 -0.01 -15.67 1.42
N ARG A 137 -0.66 -15.21 0.35
CA ARG A 137 -0.88 -13.78 0.09
C ARG A 137 -2.20 -13.54 -0.62
N LEU A 138 -2.69 -12.32 -0.51
CA LEU A 138 -3.77 -11.81 -1.36
C LEU A 138 -3.17 -10.92 -2.46
N PRO A 139 -3.84 -10.79 -3.62
CA PRO A 139 -3.40 -9.89 -4.68
C PRO A 139 -3.41 -8.41 -4.24
N VAL A 140 -2.22 -7.80 -4.22
CA VAL A 140 -2.05 -6.37 -3.96
C VAL A 140 -1.16 -5.78 -5.04
N PHE A 141 -1.59 -4.63 -5.54
CA PHE A 141 -0.88 -3.88 -6.55
C PHE A 141 -0.54 -2.49 -6.03
N VAL A 142 0.55 -1.94 -6.53
CA VAL A 142 1.05 -0.62 -6.12
C VAL A 142 1.38 0.22 -7.33
N ARG A 143 0.96 1.47 -7.28
CA ARG A 143 1.10 2.41 -8.40
C ARG A 143 2.57 2.67 -8.71
N ALA A 144 2.93 2.64 -9.98
CA ALA A 144 4.24 3.06 -10.44
C ALA A 144 4.53 4.52 -10.01
N GLY A 145 5.71 4.74 -9.44
CA GLY A 145 6.11 6.02 -8.85
C GLY A 145 5.60 6.24 -7.42
N ALA A 146 4.84 5.33 -6.82
CA ALA A 146 4.45 5.48 -5.43
C ALA A 146 5.68 5.50 -4.50
N VAL A 147 5.70 6.46 -3.58
CA VAL A 147 6.67 6.51 -2.47
C VAL A 147 5.93 6.09 -1.21
N VAL A 148 6.29 4.92 -0.68
CA VAL A 148 5.60 4.28 0.44
C VAL A 148 6.54 4.25 1.65
N PRO A 149 6.28 5.04 2.71
CA PRO A 149 7.02 4.88 3.96
C PRO A 149 6.66 3.55 4.63
N VAL A 150 7.69 2.78 4.99
CA VAL A 150 7.55 1.50 5.68
C VAL A 150 8.48 1.46 6.89
N SER A 151 8.12 0.66 7.89
CA SER A 151 8.97 0.42 9.04
C SER A 151 10.24 -0.34 8.61
N ASP A 152 11.38 0.03 9.19
CA ASP A 152 12.63 -0.73 9.08
C ASP A 152 12.73 -1.91 10.07
N GLY A 153 11.73 -2.09 10.93
CA GLY A 153 11.70 -3.08 12.01
C GLY A 153 12.42 -2.66 13.30
N GLY A 154 13.16 -1.54 13.28
CA GLY A 154 13.87 -0.96 14.43
C GLY A 154 13.23 0.34 14.96
N GLY A 155 12.06 0.71 14.46
CA GLY A 155 11.35 1.95 14.81
C GLY A 155 11.65 3.14 13.89
N GLY A 156 12.50 2.95 12.88
CA GLY A 156 12.76 3.92 11.83
C GLY A 156 11.85 3.74 10.61
N VAL A 157 12.01 4.65 9.65
CA VAL A 157 11.25 4.68 8.38
C VAL A 157 12.19 4.55 7.20
N VAL A 158 11.82 3.71 6.24
CA VAL A 158 12.44 3.61 4.91
C VAL A 158 11.40 3.98 3.86
N LEU A 159 11.80 4.75 2.86
CA LEU A 159 10.95 5.08 1.72
C LEU A 159 11.10 4.01 0.63
N GLU A 160 10.08 3.16 0.48
CA GLU A 160 10.01 2.24 -0.65
C GLU A 160 9.41 2.92 -1.87
N VAL A 161 10.23 3.04 -2.91
CA VAL A 161 9.86 3.72 -4.15
C VAL A 161 9.63 2.69 -5.23
N TRP A 162 8.40 2.63 -5.71
CA TRP A 162 8.05 1.79 -6.85
C TRP A 162 8.45 2.50 -8.12
N ARG A 163 9.33 1.89 -8.92
CA ARG A 163 10.04 2.55 -10.01
C ARG A 163 9.09 3.36 -10.91
N PRO A 164 9.28 4.68 -11.04
CA PRO A 164 8.45 5.50 -11.92
C PRO A 164 8.76 5.19 -13.39
N ARG A 165 7.79 5.47 -14.27
CA ARG A 165 8.01 5.41 -15.71
C ARG A 165 8.84 6.62 -16.18
N ALA A 166 9.70 6.44 -17.17
CA ALA A 166 10.44 7.55 -17.78
C ALA A 166 9.49 8.68 -18.23
N GLY A 167 9.86 9.93 -17.90
CA GLY A 167 9.07 11.12 -18.18
C GLY A 167 7.80 11.27 -17.34
N ARG A 168 7.60 10.44 -16.31
CA ARG A 168 6.50 10.57 -15.35
C ARG A 168 7.07 10.81 -13.95
N THR A 169 6.33 11.57 -13.18
CA THR A 169 6.54 11.72 -11.74
C THR A 169 5.60 10.80 -10.98
N GLY A 170 6.07 10.34 -9.83
CA GLY A 170 5.27 9.68 -8.83
C GLY A 170 5.20 10.53 -7.56
N SER A 171 4.48 10.04 -6.56
CA SER A 171 4.21 10.79 -5.33
C SER A 171 4.06 9.88 -4.13
N GLY A 172 4.19 10.46 -2.96
CA GLY A 172 3.81 9.88 -1.68
C GLY A 172 3.74 10.95 -0.61
N ALA A 173 3.48 10.52 0.62
CA ALA A 173 3.55 11.37 1.78
C ALA A 173 4.09 10.57 2.97
N LEU A 174 4.64 11.27 3.93
CA LEU A 174 5.05 10.73 5.22
C LEU A 174 4.58 11.69 6.32
N TYR A 175 3.75 11.18 7.23
CA TYR A 175 3.47 11.85 8.49
C TYR A 175 4.67 11.66 9.43
N VAL A 176 5.20 12.78 9.92
CA VAL A 176 6.24 12.80 10.95
C VAL A 176 5.61 13.33 12.22
N PRO A 177 5.48 12.50 13.29
CA PRO A 177 5.00 12.98 14.57
C PRO A 177 5.89 14.12 15.06
N GLY A 178 5.29 15.29 15.33
CA GLY A 178 6.02 16.40 15.92
C GLY A 178 6.67 15.97 17.23
N SER A 179 7.96 16.25 17.40
CA SER A 179 8.68 15.98 18.65
C SER A 179 8.12 16.85 19.79
N GLY A 180 7.08 16.37 20.45
CA GLY A 180 6.61 16.73 21.79
C GLY A 180 6.61 18.22 22.16
N GLY A 181 5.47 18.88 21.94
CA GLY A 181 5.06 20.09 22.65
C GLY A 181 3.59 20.37 22.37
N SER A 182 2.79 20.71 23.38
CA SER A 182 1.40 21.15 23.21
C SER A 182 1.38 22.37 22.27
N GLY A 183 1.09 22.14 20.98
CA GLY A 183 1.11 23.15 19.93
C GLY A 183 2.10 22.90 18.77
N ALA A 184 2.92 21.84 18.79
CA ALA A 184 3.69 21.43 17.61
C ALA A 184 2.73 20.83 16.56
N SER A 185 2.69 21.43 15.37
CA SER A 185 1.91 20.90 14.25
C SER A 185 2.47 19.53 13.85
N ALA A 186 1.58 18.56 13.67
CA ALA A 186 1.86 17.38 12.88
C ALA A 186 2.29 17.84 11.47
N ASP A 187 3.43 17.36 10.98
CA ASP A 187 3.92 17.71 9.65
C ASP A 187 3.78 16.51 8.72
N VAL A 188 3.05 16.71 7.62
CA VAL A 188 2.99 15.74 6.51
C VAL A 188 3.97 16.19 5.44
N VAL A 189 5.06 15.44 5.29
CA VAL A 189 6.06 15.66 4.27
C VAL A 189 5.57 15.06 2.96
N ARG A 190 5.39 15.90 1.93
CA ARG A 190 5.01 15.49 0.58
C ARG A 190 6.26 15.08 -0.19
N LEU A 191 6.17 13.93 -0.89
CA LEU A 191 7.29 13.29 -1.56
C LEU A 191 7.00 13.18 -3.05
N VAL A 192 8.03 13.37 -3.86
CA VAL A 192 7.99 13.23 -5.31
C VAL A 192 9.04 12.23 -5.74
N SER A 193 8.66 11.26 -6.59
CA SER A 193 9.60 10.35 -7.22
C SER A 193 9.71 10.62 -8.71
N ARG A 194 10.89 10.40 -9.29
CA ARG A 194 11.10 10.51 -10.74
C ARG A 194 12.29 9.67 -11.19
N LEU A 195 12.33 9.36 -12.48
CA LEU A 195 13.50 8.78 -13.12
C LEU A 195 14.38 9.90 -13.67
N SER A 196 15.66 9.93 -13.30
CA SER A 196 16.65 10.89 -13.80
C SER A 196 17.94 10.15 -14.13
N GLY A 197 18.41 10.23 -15.38
CA GLY A 197 19.61 9.51 -15.80
C GLY A 197 19.53 7.98 -15.67
N GLY A 198 18.32 7.39 -15.60
CA GLY A 198 18.10 5.96 -15.38
C GLY A 198 17.99 5.55 -13.90
N GLU A 199 18.31 6.47 -12.98
CA GLU A 199 18.21 6.28 -11.54
C GLU A 199 16.90 6.82 -10.98
N VAL A 200 16.39 6.19 -9.93
CA VAL A 200 15.19 6.62 -9.23
C VAL A 200 15.59 7.64 -8.18
N MET A 201 15.04 8.84 -8.29
CA MET A 201 15.26 9.93 -7.35
C MET A 201 14.00 10.19 -6.55
N VAL A 202 14.16 10.49 -5.26
CA VAL A 202 13.09 10.98 -4.39
C VAL A 202 13.51 12.32 -3.81
N THR A 203 12.60 13.28 -3.86
CA THR A 203 12.74 14.58 -3.20
C THR A 203 11.49 14.87 -2.41
N ARG A 204 11.58 15.85 -1.52
CA ARG A 204 10.41 16.53 -0.98
C ARG A 204 9.76 17.38 -2.08
N GLU A 205 8.49 17.74 -1.90
CA GLU A 205 7.73 18.54 -2.89
C GLU A 205 8.32 19.95 -3.07
N ASP A 206 8.95 20.51 -2.04
CA ASP A 206 9.72 21.76 -2.07
C ASP A 206 11.06 21.65 -2.83
N GLY A 207 11.45 20.44 -3.24
CA GLY A 207 12.68 20.15 -3.98
C GLY A 207 13.87 19.74 -3.11
N GLU A 208 13.74 19.74 -1.79
CA GLU A 208 14.80 19.31 -0.88
C GLU A 208 15.05 17.80 -0.96
N ALA A 209 16.27 17.38 -0.61
CA ALA A 209 16.61 15.97 -0.48
C ALA A 209 15.82 15.32 0.66
N VAL A 210 15.53 14.02 0.53
CA VAL A 210 14.95 13.25 1.63
C VAL A 210 16.04 12.80 2.60
N GLU A 211 15.73 12.82 3.89
CA GLU A 211 16.61 12.36 4.97
C GLU A 211 16.46 10.85 5.28
N TRP A 212 15.39 10.23 4.80
CA TRP A 212 15.12 8.80 5.01
C TRP A 212 15.85 7.93 3.98
N PRO A 213 16.31 6.72 4.37
CA PRO A 213 16.82 5.75 3.41
C PRO A 213 15.79 5.42 2.34
N VAL A 214 16.25 5.30 1.09
CA VAL A 214 15.40 4.98 -0.07
C VAL A 214 15.70 3.56 -0.54
N ARG A 215 14.64 2.77 -0.75
CA ARG A 215 14.72 1.44 -1.35
C ARG A 215 13.88 1.40 -2.62
N VAL A 216 14.49 1.11 -3.75
CA VAL A 216 13.78 0.98 -5.03
C VAL A 216 13.17 -0.41 -5.17
N ARG A 217 11.93 -0.48 -5.63
CA ARG A 217 11.14 -1.70 -5.87
C ARG A 217 10.57 -1.69 -7.30
N GLY A 218 10.19 -2.87 -7.78
CA GLY A 218 9.59 -3.06 -9.11
C GLY A 218 10.64 -3.29 -10.19
N GLU A 219 10.29 -4.15 -11.15
CA GLU A 219 11.13 -4.46 -12.30
C GLU A 219 11.28 -3.23 -13.23
N ALA A 220 12.34 -3.27 -14.05
CA ALA A 220 12.50 -2.32 -15.15
C ALA A 220 11.39 -2.50 -16.20
N TRP A 221 11.04 -1.40 -16.87
CA TRP A 221 10.05 -1.39 -17.96
C TRP A 221 10.61 -1.97 -19.25
#